data_AF-A0A9E0UXW4-F1
#
_entry.id   AF-A0A9E0UXW4-F1
#
_cell.length_a   1.000
_cell.length_b   1.000
_cell.length_c   1.000
_cell.angle_alpha   90.00
_cell.angle_beta   90.00
_cell.angle_gamma   90.00
#
_symmetry.space_group_name_H-M   'P 1'
#
loop_
_entity.id
_entity.type
_entity.pdbx_description
1 polymer ?
#
loop_
_entity_poly.entity_id
_entity_poly.type
_entity_poly.pdbx_seq_one_letter_code
_entity_poly.pdbx_strand_id
1 'polypeptide(L)'
;MIKKLFAIFILLFSITASAQDSTRASLRAWTWLATQTLPNPVLMHDANETDGRLITTLRWQVIPLNFSFHANKYVSPFQFFYINPVRKFTGSIELFVQPELSLASFKYGNMSSFGLGTGSRITIPIKEQGEHLAVSIGGKYTFRKDEIGENNGYWGIETGAYFFFDMIGFQFNYNFDNRTRYNIGLYIKLF
;
A
#
# COMPACT_ATOMS: atom_id res chain seq x y z
N MET A 1 -7.51 14.50 -24.57
CA MET A 1 -6.32 13.88 -23.95
C MET A 1 -6.69 12.84 -22.88
N ILE A 2 -7.57 13.19 -21.92
CA ILE A 2 -8.05 12.31 -20.83
C ILE A 2 -8.59 10.95 -21.29
N LYS A 3 -9.40 10.89 -22.36
CA LYS A 3 -9.95 9.62 -22.87
C LYS A 3 -8.88 8.65 -23.41
N LYS A 4 -7.77 9.17 -23.95
CA LYS A 4 -6.65 8.34 -24.45
C LYS A 4 -5.81 7.79 -23.29
N LEU A 5 -5.58 8.59 -22.26
CA LEU A 5 -4.92 8.16 -21.01
C LEU A 5 -5.74 7.09 -20.29
N PHE A 6 -7.06 7.25 -20.23
CA PHE A 6 -7.97 6.26 -19.65
C PHE A 6 -7.98 4.94 -20.43
N ALA A 7 -7.96 5.00 -21.76
CA ALA A 7 -7.85 3.81 -22.61
C ALA A 7 -6.49 3.09 -22.44
N ILE A 8 -5.39 3.83 -22.32
CA ILE A 8 -4.06 3.27 -22.03
C ILE A 8 -4.03 2.64 -20.64
N PHE A 9 -4.65 3.29 -19.64
CA PHE A 9 -4.78 2.76 -18.29
C PHE A 9 -5.55 1.44 -18.27
N ILE A 10 -6.68 1.36 -18.98
CA ILE A 10 -7.46 0.12 -19.14
C ILE A 10 -6.66 -0.95 -19.89
N LEU A 11 -5.94 -0.59 -20.95
CA LEU A 11 -5.12 -1.54 -21.72
C LEU A 11 -3.98 -2.13 -20.88
N LEU A 12 -3.31 -1.29 -20.07
CA LEU A 12 -2.29 -1.73 -19.12
C LEU A 12 -2.89 -2.65 -18.05
N PHE A 13 -4.10 -2.34 -17.57
CA PHE A 13 -4.84 -3.16 -16.60
C PHE A 13 -5.18 -4.55 -17.14
N SER A 14 -5.58 -4.65 -18.41
CA SER A 14 -5.93 -5.91 -19.06
C SER A 14 -4.70 -6.80 -19.32
N ILE A 15 -3.54 -6.20 -19.58
CA ILE A 15 -2.29 -6.95 -19.82
C ILE A 15 -1.71 -7.50 -18.50
N THR A 16 -1.87 -6.79 -17.38
CA THR A 16 -1.33 -7.23 -16.08
C THR A 16 -2.13 -8.39 -15.48
N ALA A 17 -3.46 -8.36 -15.58
CA ALA A 17 -4.33 -9.41 -15.05
C ALA A 17 -4.10 -10.79 -15.70
N SER A 18 -3.69 -10.85 -16.98
CA SER A 18 -3.42 -12.10 -17.69
C SER A 18 -2.00 -12.63 -17.56
N ALA A 19 -1.06 -11.84 -17.02
CA ALA A 19 0.36 -12.22 -16.99
C ALA A 19 0.78 -12.96 -15.71
N GLN A 20 0.03 -12.84 -14.61
CA GLN A 20 0.28 -13.61 -13.39
C GLN A 20 0.07 -15.11 -13.58
N ASP A 21 -0.85 -15.48 -14.47
CA ASP A 21 -1.19 -16.88 -14.79
C ASP A 21 -0.34 -17.46 -15.94
N SER A 22 0.67 -16.71 -16.41
CA SER A 22 1.57 -17.18 -17.44
C SER A 22 2.50 -18.28 -16.91
N THR A 23 2.59 -19.38 -17.66
CA THR A 23 3.57 -20.45 -17.42
C THR A 23 5.03 -19.98 -17.61
N ARG A 24 5.24 -18.83 -18.25
CA ARG A 24 6.58 -18.25 -18.49
C ARG A 24 7.02 -17.43 -17.28
N ALA A 25 7.93 -18.00 -16.49
CA ALA A 25 8.45 -17.39 -15.26
C ALA A 25 9.00 -15.96 -15.45
N SER A 26 9.66 -15.68 -16.58
CA SER A 26 10.22 -14.35 -16.87
C SER A 26 9.14 -13.30 -17.12
N LEU A 27 8.10 -13.61 -17.90
CA LEU A 27 6.99 -12.70 -18.19
C LEU A 27 6.23 -12.35 -16.91
N ARG A 28 6.00 -13.36 -16.06
CA ARG A 28 5.36 -13.18 -14.76
C ARG A 28 6.17 -12.25 -13.86
N ALA A 29 7.49 -12.43 -13.80
CA ALA A 29 8.37 -11.58 -13.00
C ALA A 29 8.38 -10.13 -13.48
N TRP A 30 8.49 -9.89 -14.79
CA TRP A 30 8.47 -8.55 -15.36
C TRP A 30 7.14 -7.83 -15.16
N THR A 31 6.03 -8.55 -15.32
CA THR A 31 4.70 -7.96 -15.14
C THR A 31 4.45 -7.63 -13.67
N TRP A 32 4.83 -8.52 -12.76
CA TRP A 32 4.78 -8.25 -11.33
C TRP A 32 5.65 -7.06 -10.92
N LEU A 33 6.88 -6.97 -11.44
CA LEU A 33 7.76 -5.81 -11.20
C LEU A 33 7.10 -4.52 -11.69
N ALA A 34 6.52 -4.53 -12.89
CA ALA A 34 5.81 -3.38 -13.45
C ALA A 34 4.64 -2.96 -12.56
N THR A 35 3.82 -3.90 -12.06
CA THR A 35 2.71 -3.56 -11.16
C THR A 35 3.18 -3.03 -9.81
N GLN A 36 4.32 -3.49 -9.28
CA GLN A 36 4.88 -2.97 -8.02
C GLN A 36 5.40 -1.52 -8.15
N THR A 37 5.63 -1.01 -9.37
CA THR A 37 6.08 0.38 -9.57
C THR A 37 4.97 1.41 -9.45
N LEU A 38 3.70 0.99 -9.46
CA LEU A 38 2.55 1.90 -9.36
C LEU A 38 2.37 2.38 -7.92
N PRO A 39 2.54 3.69 -7.65
CA PRO A 39 2.30 4.24 -6.32
C PRO A 39 0.82 4.52 -6.07
N ASN A 40 0.47 4.50 -4.80
CA ASN A 40 -0.80 4.95 -4.26
C ASN A 40 -0.73 6.43 -3.91
N PRO A 41 -1.67 7.27 -4.39
CA PRO A 41 -1.74 8.66 -3.96
C PRO A 41 -2.29 8.73 -2.52
N VAL A 42 -1.56 9.44 -1.67
CA VAL A 42 -1.85 9.66 -0.26
C VAL A 42 -1.82 11.14 0.03
N LEU A 43 -2.83 11.62 0.77
CA LEU A 43 -2.82 12.95 1.37
C LEU A 43 -2.26 12.83 2.78
N MET A 44 -1.18 13.55 3.02
CA MET A 44 -0.45 13.58 4.28
C MET A 44 -0.66 14.92 4.96
N HIS A 45 -0.94 14.90 6.26
CA HIS A 45 -0.98 16.10 7.07
C HIS A 45 0.45 16.59 7.34
N ASP A 46 0.71 17.88 7.13
CA ASP A 46 1.94 18.58 7.49
C ASP A 46 1.56 19.74 8.41
N ALA A 47 1.87 19.62 9.69
CA ALA A 47 1.48 20.59 10.71
C ALA A 47 2.58 20.88 11.73
N ASN A 48 2.43 22.02 12.41
CA ASN A 48 3.13 22.37 13.63
C ASN A 48 2.09 22.75 14.71
N GLU A 49 2.50 23.50 15.74
CA GLU A 49 1.61 23.89 16.84
C GLU A 49 0.49 24.87 16.44
N THR A 50 0.68 25.64 15.35
CA THR A 50 -0.20 26.77 14.97
C THR A 50 -0.88 26.60 13.61
N ASP A 51 -0.23 25.90 12.68
CA ASP A 51 -0.58 25.83 11.27
C ASP A 51 -0.55 24.39 10.75
N GLY A 52 -1.36 24.12 9.72
CA GLY A 52 -1.42 22.82 9.07
C GLY A 52 -1.75 22.94 7.59
N ARG A 53 -1.30 21.95 6.81
CA ARG A 53 -1.66 21.81 5.40
C ARG A 53 -1.66 20.34 4.99
N LEU A 54 -2.19 20.07 3.80
CA LEU A 54 -2.15 18.76 3.17
C LEU A 54 -1.09 18.73 2.08
N ILE A 55 -0.33 17.65 2.04
CA ILE A 55 0.67 17.35 1.01
C ILE A 55 0.26 16.08 0.29
N THR A 56 0.42 16.08 -1.03
CA THR A 56 0.27 14.86 -1.84
C THR A 56 1.56 14.05 -1.79
N THR A 57 1.44 12.79 -1.44
CA THR A 57 2.53 11.82 -1.29
C THR A 57 2.21 10.58 -2.14
N LEU A 58 3.23 10.04 -2.77
CA LEU A 58 3.20 8.77 -3.47
C LEU A 58 3.71 7.69 -2.53
N ARG A 59 2.92 6.64 -2.30
CA ARG A 59 3.27 5.51 -1.44
C ARG A 59 3.29 4.23 -2.24
N TRP A 60 4.40 3.52 -2.24
CA TRP A 60 4.48 2.18 -2.81
C TRP A 60 4.06 1.15 -1.76
N GLN A 61 3.54 0.00 -2.20
CA GLN A 61 3.14 -1.10 -1.31
C GLN A 61 3.83 -2.40 -1.72
N VAL A 62 4.97 -2.69 -1.11
CA VAL A 62 5.66 -3.96 -1.28
C VAL A 62 5.27 -4.88 -0.12
N ILE A 63 4.92 -6.12 -0.42
CA ILE A 63 4.51 -7.10 0.58
C ILE A 63 5.45 -8.31 0.45
N PRO A 64 6.59 -8.31 1.16
CA PRO A 64 7.56 -9.40 1.08
C PRO A 64 7.01 -10.73 1.61
N LEU A 65 6.10 -10.71 2.59
CA LEU A 65 5.56 -11.90 3.24
C LEU A 65 4.06 -11.76 3.47
N ASN A 66 3.30 -12.79 3.10
CA ASN A 66 1.90 -12.98 3.46
C ASN A 66 1.70 -14.38 4.05
N PHE A 67 0.89 -14.47 5.09
CA PHE A 67 0.39 -15.71 5.65
C PHE A 67 -1.14 -15.73 5.53
N SER A 68 -1.67 -16.66 4.75
CA SER A 68 -3.12 -16.79 4.52
C SER A 68 -3.75 -17.80 5.46
N PHE A 69 -4.86 -17.43 6.12
CA PHE A 69 -5.56 -18.30 7.08
C PHE A 69 -6.32 -19.43 6.40
N HIS A 70 -6.90 -19.17 5.22
CA HIS A 70 -7.77 -20.10 4.50
C HIS A 70 -7.06 -20.83 3.35
N ALA A 71 -5.77 -21.11 3.50
CA ALA A 71 -5.03 -21.88 2.51
C ALA A 71 -5.50 -23.34 2.46
N ASN A 72 -5.71 -23.87 1.26
CA ASN A 72 -5.98 -25.29 1.06
C ASN A 72 -4.79 -26.12 1.57
N LYS A 73 -5.05 -27.26 2.23
CA LYS A 73 -4.05 -28.20 2.78
C LYS A 73 -2.98 -28.65 1.79
N TYR A 74 -3.26 -28.59 0.49
CA TYR A 74 -2.31 -28.97 -0.57
C TYR A 74 -1.34 -27.86 -0.97
N VAL A 75 -1.43 -26.68 -0.36
CA VAL A 75 -0.63 -25.52 -0.73
C VAL A 75 -0.13 -24.78 0.51
N SER A 76 1.10 -24.26 0.44
CA SER A 76 1.68 -23.50 1.54
C SER A 76 0.81 -22.27 1.88
N PRO A 77 0.56 -22.00 3.17
CA PRO A 77 -0.10 -20.77 3.61
C PRO A 77 0.83 -19.55 3.52
N PHE A 78 2.15 -19.76 3.42
CA PHE A 78 3.12 -18.69 3.29
C PHE A 78 3.36 -18.34 1.82
N GLN A 79 3.34 -17.05 1.51
CA GLN A 79 3.61 -16.49 0.20
C GLN A 79 4.68 -15.40 0.29
N PHE A 80 5.63 -15.41 -0.63
CA PHE A 80 6.74 -14.47 -0.68
C PHE A 80 6.69 -13.68 -1.99
N PHE A 81 6.58 -12.35 -1.91
CA PHE A 81 6.53 -11.40 -3.03
C PHE A 81 5.35 -11.58 -4.03
N TYR A 82 5.19 -12.78 -4.58
CA TYR A 82 4.11 -13.22 -5.46
C TYR A 82 2.92 -13.72 -4.63
N ILE A 83 2.09 -12.79 -4.20
CA ILE A 83 0.92 -13.08 -3.37
C ILE A 83 -0.27 -13.34 -4.28
N ASN A 84 -0.98 -14.44 -4.03
CA ASN A 84 -2.20 -14.75 -4.76
C ASN A 84 -3.34 -13.92 -4.15
N PRO A 85 -4.00 -13.03 -4.94
CA PRO A 85 -5.06 -12.18 -4.40
C PRO A 85 -6.15 -13.00 -3.71
N VAL A 86 -6.54 -14.16 -4.28
CA VAL A 86 -7.55 -15.08 -3.74
C VAL A 86 -7.27 -15.52 -2.31
N ARG A 87 -6.01 -15.72 -1.97
CA ARG A 87 -5.62 -16.16 -0.62
C ARG A 87 -5.45 -15.01 0.35
N LYS A 88 -5.12 -13.82 -0.16
CA LYS A 88 -4.97 -12.60 0.63
C LYS A 88 -6.32 -12.11 1.16
N PHE A 89 -7.30 -11.91 0.28
CA PHE A 89 -8.57 -11.29 0.69
C PHE A 89 -9.45 -12.21 1.53
N THR A 90 -9.27 -13.54 1.43
CA THR A 90 -9.94 -14.54 2.28
C THR A 90 -9.44 -14.54 3.72
N GLY A 91 -8.48 -13.68 4.06
CA GLY A 91 -7.98 -13.47 5.41
C GLY A 91 -6.52 -13.82 5.50
N SER A 92 -5.70 -12.82 5.83
CA SER A 92 -4.25 -12.98 5.86
C SER A 92 -3.57 -12.01 6.82
N ILE A 93 -2.36 -12.36 7.24
CA ILE A 93 -1.41 -11.44 7.88
C ILE A 93 -0.33 -11.09 6.87
N GLU A 94 -0.01 -9.82 6.75
CA GLU A 94 0.97 -9.31 5.81
C GLU A 94 2.06 -8.55 6.54
N LEU A 95 3.32 -8.77 6.14
CA LEU A 95 4.40 -7.83 6.39
C LEU A 95 4.57 -6.96 5.17
N PHE A 96 4.65 -5.65 5.35
CA PHE A 96 4.76 -4.71 4.25
C PHE A 96 5.91 -3.72 4.43
N VAL A 97 6.39 -3.23 3.31
CA VAL A 97 7.33 -2.12 3.18
C VAL A 97 6.70 -1.08 2.27
N GLN A 98 6.67 0.17 2.73
CA GLN A 98 6.02 1.30 2.09
C GLN A 98 7.03 2.44 1.89
N PRO A 99 7.79 2.43 0.79
CA PRO A 99 8.48 3.64 0.35
C PRO A 99 7.48 4.77 0.13
N GLU A 100 7.82 5.98 0.56
CA GLU A 100 6.98 7.17 0.43
C GLU A 100 7.79 8.32 -0.16
N LEU A 101 7.22 9.02 -1.14
CA LEU A 101 7.79 10.22 -1.74
C LEU A 101 6.74 11.34 -1.76
N SER A 102 7.00 12.39 -1.00
CA SER A 102 6.15 13.58 -0.97
C SER A 102 6.46 14.48 -2.17
N LEU A 103 5.42 14.90 -2.89
CA LEU A 103 5.56 15.72 -4.10
C LEU A 103 5.85 17.19 -3.79
N ALA A 104 5.60 17.61 -2.55
CA ALA A 104 6.00 18.92 -2.02
C ALA A 104 6.83 18.72 -0.75
N SER A 105 7.82 19.58 -0.54
CA SER A 105 8.62 19.63 0.69
C SER A 105 7.75 20.00 1.88
N PHE A 106 8.03 19.48 3.07
CA PHE A 106 7.33 19.83 4.31
C PHE A 106 7.72 21.24 4.78
N LYS A 107 6.73 22.08 5.10
CA LYS A 107 6.93 23.49 5.44
C LYS A 107 6.87 23.69 6.96
N TYR A 108 6.05 22.89 7.63
CA TYR A 108 5.79 23.04 9.07
C TYR A 108 6.46 21.93 9.88
N GLY A 109 6.45 20.69 9.39
CA GLY A 109 7.06 19.56 10.06
C GLY A 109 8.58 19.40 9.86
N ASN A 110 9.21 20.19 8.98
CA ASN A 110 10.65 20.11 8.64
C ASN A 110 11.16 18.69 8.36
N MET A 111 10.34 17.88 7.69
CA MET A 111 10.69 16.50 7.32
C MET A 111 11.17 16.40 5.88
N SER A 112 12.00 15.40 5.64
CA SER A 112 12.40 15.00 4.30
C SER A 112 11.19 14.51 3.48
N SER A 113 11.20 14.82 2.19
CA SER A 113 10.17 14.34 1.26
C SER A 113 10.14 12.82 1.14
N PHE A 114 11.27 12.14 1.39
CA PHE A 114 11.36 10.69 1.34
C PHE A 114 11.12 10.07 2.72
N GLY A 115 10.35 8.98 2.76
CA GLY A 115 10.18 8.15 3.95
C GLY A 115 10.09 6.68 3.60
N LEU A 116 10.28 5.83 4.62
CA LEU A 116 10.15 4.38 4.50
C LEU A 116 9.30 3.86 5.66
N GLY A 117 8.08 3.42 5.35
CA GLY A 117 7.23 2.68 6.27
C GLY A 117 7.54 1.19 6.25
N THR A 118 7.49 0.54 7.40
CA THR A 118 7.44 -0.93 7.49
C THR A 118 6.48 -1.32 8.59
N GLY A 119 5.81 -2.45 8.45
CA GLY A 119 4.80 -2.84 9.41
C GLY A 119 4.17 -4.18 9.11
N SER A 120 3.15 -4.49 9.91
CA SER A 120 2.32 -5.66 9.71
C SER A 120 0.85 -5.29 9.77
N ARG A 121 0.03 -6.00 9.01
CA ARG A 121 -1.42 -5.82 9.03
C ARG A 121 -2.13 -7.14 8.88
N ILE A 122 -3.32 -7.20 9.44
CA ILE A 122 -4.24 -8.32 9.32
C ILE A 122 -5.39 -7.87 8.44
N THR A 123 -5.69 -8.65 7.41
CA THR A 123 -6.86 -8.49 6.54
C THR A 123 -7.94 -9.45 6.99
N ILE A 124 -9.13 -8.92 7.22
CA ILE A 124 -10.31 -9.65 7.70
C ILE A 124 -11.37 -9.58 6.59
N PRO A 125 -11.82 -10.72 6.04
CA PRO A 125 -12.91 -10.75 5.08
C PRO A 125 -14.23 -10.40 5.78
N ILE A 126 -14.99 -9.46 5.22
CA ILE A 126 -16.28 -9.03 5.79
C ILE A 126 -17.45 -9.60 4.98
N LYS A 127 -17.39 -9.50 3.65
CA LYS A 127 -18.47 -9.94 2.76
C LYS A 127 -17.94 -10.83 1.64
N GLU A 128 -18.65 -11.92 1.36
CA GLU A 128 -18.34 -12.88 0.28
C GLU A 128 -16.88 -13.33 0.34
N GLN A 129 -16.48 -13.79 1.53
CA GLN A 129 -15.11 -14.21 1.82
C GLN A 129 -14.03 -13.15 1.49
N GLY A 130 -14.39 -11.87 1.44
CA GLY A 130 -13.47 -10.77 1.16
C GLY A 130 -13.42 -10.32 -0.31
N GLU A 131 -14.13 -10.99 -1.22
CA GLU A 131 -14.17 -10.64 -2.64
C GLU A 131 -14.75 -9.24 -2.85
N HIS A 132 -15.83 -8.93 -2.14
CA HIS A 132 -16.51 -7.65 -2.24
C HIS A 132 -16.03 -6.62 -1.23
N LEU A 133 -15.75 -7.06 0.00
CA LEU A 133 -15.32 -6.18 1.07
C LEU A 133 -14.41 -6.91 2.04
N ALA A 134 -13.21 -6.37 2.21
CA ALA A 134 -12.27 -6.75 3.25
C ALA A 134 -11.83 -5.49 4.02
N VAL A 135 -11.54 -5.66 5.31
CA VAL A 135 -11.02 -4.59 6.16
C VAL A 135 -9.67 -5.03 6.69
N SER A 136 -8.71 -4.10 6.78
CA SER A 136 -7.44 -4.36 7.44
C SER A 136 -7.19 -3.45 8.62
N ILE A 137 -6.46 -3.98 9.59
CA ILE A 137 -5.86 -3.22 10.69
C ILE A 137 -4.42 -3.66 10.89
N GLY A 138 -3.53 -2.72 11.15
CA GLY A 138 -2.10 -2.99 11.27
C GLY A 138 -1.35 -1.92 12.04
N GLY A 139 -0.16 -2.31 12.48
CA GLY A 139 0.82 -1.40 13.09
C GLY A 139 1.95 -1.14 12.10
N LYS A 140 2.46 0.09 12.09
CA LYS A 140 3.58 0.47 11.25
C LYS A 140 4.57 1.37 11.99
N TYR A 141 5.80 1.34 11.52
CA TYR A 141 6.84 2.27 11.89
C TYR A 141 7.36 2.95 10.62
N THR A 142 7.38 4.27 10.62
CA THR A 142 7.85 5.07 9.49
C THR A 142 9.15 5.73 9.84
N PHE A 143 10.19 5.42 9.07
CA PHE A 143 11.47 6.11 9.08
C PHE A 143 11.39 7.33 8.15
N ARG A 144 11.51 8.53 8.71
CA ARG A 144 11.64 9.76 7.92
C ARG A 144 12.65 10.68 8.59
N LYS A 145 13.61 11.17 7.81
CA LYS A 145 14.60 12.10 8.34
C LYS A 145 14.01 13.49 8.43
N ASP A 146 14.47 14.29 9.38
CA ASP A 146 14.25 15.73 9.36
C ASP A 146 15.21 16.39 8.37
N GLU A 147 14.85 17.57 7.84
CA GLU A 147 15.73 18.32 6.92
C GLU A 147 17.10 18.64 7.55
N ILE A 148 17.17 18.69 8.88
CA ILE A 148 18.39 18.96 9.67
C ILE A 148 19.23 17.67 9.88
N GLY A 149 18.74 16.50 9.43
CA GLY A 149 19.49 15.24 9.41
C GLY A 149 19.29 14.32 10.62
N GLU A 150 18.50 14.74 11.61
CA GLU A 150 18.09 13.86 12.71
C GLU A 150 17.12 12.78 12.22
N ASN A 151 17.34 11.55 12.67
CA ASN A 151 16.61 10.39 12.19
C ASN A 151 15.40 10.15 13.09
N ASN A 152 14.25 10.70 12.71
CA ASN A 152 13.02 10.63 13.50
C ASN A 152 12.05 9.60 12.92
N GLY A 153 12.08 8.39 13.48
CA GLY A 153 11.07 7.39 13.19
C GLY A 153 9.86 7.51 14.11
N TYR A 154 8.67 7.20 13.61
CA TYR A 154 7.43 7.25 14.40
C TYR A 154 6.55 6.03 14.16
N TRP A 155 5.82 5.65 15.20
CA TRP A 155 4.82 4.59 15.15
C TRP A 155 3.51 5.11 14.57
N GLY A 156 2.71 4.21 14.00
CA GLY A 156 1.36 4.50 13.56
C GLY A 156 0.49 3.26 13.45
N ILE A 157 -0.81 3.49 13.35
CA ILE A 157 -1.82 2.48 13.09
C ILE A 157 -2.34 2.70 11.67
N GLU A 158 -2.32 1.63 10.86
CA GLU A 158 -2.93 1.60 9.53
C GLU A 158 -4.26 0.86 9.60
N THR A 159 -5.29 1.45 9.01
CA THR A 159 -6.57 0.80 8.77
C THR A 159 -6.94 0.93 7.30
N GLY A 160 -7.64 -0.04 6.75
CA GLY A 160 -8.00 -0.06 5.34
C GLY A 160 -9.34 -0.72 5.10
N ALA A 161 -10.05 -0.24 4.08
CA ALA A 161 -11.25 -0.89 3.56
C ALA A 161 -11.03 -1.12 2.06
N TYR A 162 -11.14 -2.37 1.64
CA TYR A 162 -10.79 -2.81 0.30
C TYR A 162 -11.95 -3.53 -0.38
N PHE A 163 -12.01 -3.36 -1.68
CA PHE A 163 -13.06 -3.82 -2.58
C PHE A 163 -12.43 -4.56 -3.77
N PHE A 164 -13.24 -5.38 -4.43
CA PHE A 164 -12.87 -6.11 -5.64
C PHE A 164 -11.56 -6.90 -5.45
N PHE A 165 -11.60 -7.94 -4.62
CA PHE A 165 -10.46 -8.82 -4.36
C PHE A 165 -9.24 -8.09 -3.78
N ASP A 166 -9.47 -7.05 -2.97
CA ASP A 166 -8.42 -6.25 -2.35
C ASP A 166 -7.51 -5.55 -3.40
N MET A 167 -8.07 -5.19 -4.55
CA MET A 167 -7.39 -4.43 -5.60
C MET A 167 -7.55 -2.92 -5.43
N ILE A 168 -8.71 -2.46 -4.94
CA ILE A 168 -9.02 -1.04 -4.79
C ILE A 168 -9.53 -0.78 -3.38
N GLY A 169 -9.13 0.31 -2.75
CA GLY A 169 -9.65 0.66 -1.43
C GLY A 169 -9.24 2.02 -0.93
N PHE A 170 -9.55 2.24 0.34
CA PHE A 170 -9.11 3.41 1.09
C PHE A 170 -8.24 2.95 2.25
N GLN A 171 -7.18 3.70 2.50
CA GLN A 171 -6.30 3.51 3.65
C GLN A 171 -6.29 4.76 4.51
N PHE A 172 -6.48 4.57 5.81
CA PHE A 172 -6.36 5.60 6.82
C PHE A 172 -5.19 5.26 7.75
N ASN A 173 -4.36 6.25 8.04
CA ASN A 173 -3.24 6.09 8.96
C ASN A 173 -3.31 7.14 10.05
N TYR A 174 -3.21 6.67 11.28
CA TYR A 174 -3.00 7.50 12.45
C TYR A 174 -1.56 7.35 12.92
N ASN A 175 -0.76 8.39 12.77
CA ASN A 175 0.62 8.42 13.22
C ASN A 175 0.71 9.06 14.60
N PHE A 176 1.52 8.48 15.48
CA PHE A 176 1.84 9.03 16.80
C PHE A 176 2.93 10.10 16.70
N ASP A 177 2.78 11.02 15.75
CA ASP A 177 3.67 12.15 15.49
C ASP A 177 2.81 13.39 15.25
N ASN A 178 3.15 14.48 15.93
CA ASN A 178 2.35 15.71 15.87
C ASN A 178 2.43 16.40 14.51
N ARG A 179 3.53 16.19 13.78
CA ARG A 179 3.78 16.83 12.51
C ARG A 179 2.97 16.18 11.40
N THR A 180 2.72 14.87 11.50
CA THR A 180 2.05 14.07 10.46
C THR A 180 0.97 13.14 10.99
N ARG A 181 0.08 13.64 11.83
CA ARG A 181 -0.89 12.82 12.58
C ARG A 181 -1.82 11.95 11.72
N TYR A 182 -2.27 12.44 10.57
CA TYR A 182 -3.28 11.77 9.75
C TYR A 182 -2.83 11.63 8.30
N ASN A 183 -3.01 10.44 7.72
CA ASN A 183 -2.85 10.23 6.28
C ASN A 183 -4.04 9.46 5.71
N ILE A 184 -4.54 9.92 4.56
CA ILE A 184 -5.65 9.29 3.84
C ILE A 184 -5.17 8.97 2.43
N GLY A 185 -5.26 7.72 2.02
CA GLY A 185 -4.78 7.26 0.73
C GLY A 185 -5.80 6.45 -0.05
N LEU A 186 -5.73 6.56 -1.37
CA LEU A 186 -6.36 5.59 -2.26
C LEU A 186 -5.41 4.41 -2.42
N TYR A 187 -5.91 3.22 -2.13
CA TYR A 187 -5.19 1.98 -2.36
C TYR A 187 -5.57 1.42 -3.71
N ILE A 188 -4.58 1.23 -4.57
CA ILE A 188 -4.72 0.53 -5.84
C ILE A 188 -3.56 -0.47 -5.92
N LYS A 189 -3.89 -1.76 -5.87
CA LYS A 189 -2.91 -2.82 -6.05
C LYS A 189 -3.34 -3.73 -7.19
N LEU A 190 -2.49 -3.78 -8.21
CA LEU A 190 -2.63 -4.71 -9.32
C LEU A 190 -1.75 -5.92 -9.02
N PHE A 191 -2.37 -7.08 -9.00
CA PHE A 191 -1.68 -8.35 -8.88
C PHE A 191 -1.30 -8.80 -10.29
#